data_AF-A8TQ51-F1
#
_entry.id   AF-A8TQ51-F1
#
_cell.length_a   1.000
_cell.length_b   1.000
_cell.length_c   1.000
_cell.angle_alpha   90.00
_cell.angle_beta   90.00
_cell.angle_gamma   90.00
#
_symmetry.space_group_name_H-M   'P 1'
#
loop_
_entity.id
_entity.type
_entity.pdbx_description
1 polymer ?
#
loop_
_entity_poly.entity_id
_entity_poly.type
_entity_poly.pdbx_seq_one_letter_code
_entity_poly.pdbx_strand_id
1 'polypeptide(L)'
;MEYVLGLWDALPRYEFVDLTDDVRETLRSYRDQSGVGPSALLRGSRKESPDGLNASIVQGWCDGKGRKARRDHLDYVLARWQSLIEDGRERIPVTAEHLARLQRDRRRTGVEPAELIKAAENPPDGLSVVLLHQWISGKVGTARKDHLDFVLERWGGLPDFDASPISDLGIGRHELRRGRVVMTDDIRTHLHMLQLRSGKGPYALLTWAKNEHLTVPRGLTHSGMEGWFKQSVKSVDPVHLAFAVKAWNALCVDDNEIVDLWEEDRAALRRYRSAGLLPSAIFCEARGVPDGLAVQTVNLWLSGKVRQARRDYLEWVWARCAALTVSETRRVAVTYEIRLTLEIQRQRSGVGQTDLLRHDEDVPDGLSAATITAWINGRVGTARKDYLVVKIKRVSPSGSADFRHAFADARVSSV
;
A
#
# COMPACT_ATOMS: atom_id res chain seq x y z
N MET A 1 67.51 -53.11 19.48
CA MET A 1 67.94 -51.90 18.75
C MET A 1 67.54 -51.96 17.28
N GLU A 2 67.81 -53.06 16.56
CA GLU A 2 67.44 -53.21 15.13
C GLU A 2 65.95 -53.00 14.82
N TYR A 3 65.03 -53.46 15.69
CA TYR A 3 63.59 -53.25 15.53
C TYR A 3 63.17 -51.76 15.54
N VAL A 4 63.79 -50.95 16.41
CA VAL A 4 63.49 -49.52 16.53
C VAL A 4 64.08 -48.74 15.36
N LEU A 5 65.28 -49.11 14.92
CA LEU A 5 65.92 -48.52 13.74
C LEU A 5 65.16 -48.86 12.46
N GLY A 6 64.67 -50.10 12.31
CA GLY A 6 63.81 -50.50 11.19
C GLY A 6 62.47 -49.76 11.15
N LEU A 7 61.88 -49.46 12.31
CA LEU A 7 60.69 -48.61 12.40
C LEU A 7 60.98 -47.15 12.01
N TRP A 8 62.15 -46.62 12.35
CA TRP A 8 62.54 -45.26 11.96
C TRP A 8 62.90 -45.14 10.48
N ASP A 9 63.54 -46.15 9.88
CA ASP A 9 63.81 -46.17 8.45
C ASP A 9 62.54 -46.37 7.60
N ALA A 10 61.51 -47.00 8.17
CA ALA A 10 60.19 -47.12 7.56
C ALA A 10 59.35 -45.83 7.65
N LEU A 11 59.77 -44.83 8.43
CA LEU A 11 59.05 -43.55 8.48
C LEU A 11 59.25 -42.79 7.17
N PRO A 12 58.17 -42.16 6.63
CA PRO A 12 58.30 -41.33 5.45
C PRO A 12 59.31 -40.20 5.69
N ARG A 13 60.32 -40.09 4.82
CA ARG A 13 61.24 -38.97 4.82
C ARG A 13 60.55 -37.79 4.15
N TYR A 14 60.12 -36.82 4.95
CA TYR A 14 59.51 -35.60 4.45
C TYR A 14 60.58 -34.59 4.05
N GLU A 15 60.41 -33.98 2.89
CA GLU A 15 61.21 -32.84 2.46
C GLU A 15 60.67 -31.57 3.12
N PHE A 16 61.56 -30.78 3.73
CA PHE A 16 61.22 -29.49 4.33
C PHE A 16 61.82 -28.37 3.51
N VAL A 17 61.02 -27.32 3.28
CA VAL A 17 61.43 -26.08 2.63
C VAL A 17 61.42 -24.95 3.64
N ASP A 18 62.36 -24.03 3.49
CA ASP A 18 62.38 -22.80 4.28
C ASP A 18 61.25 -21.87 3.82
N LEU A 19 60.50 -21.34 4.79
CA LEU A 19 59.51 -20.31 4.54
C LEU A 19 60.24 -18.97 4.46
N THR A 20 60.65 -18.59 3.25
CA THR A 20 61.19 -17.26 2.97
C THR A 20 60.09 -16.20 3.06
N ASP A 21 60.47 -14.92 3.09
CA ASP A 21 59.49 -13.83 3.13
C ASP A 21 58.63 -13.79 1.85
N ASP A 22 59.19 -14.12 0.69
CA ASP A 22 58.47 -14.23 -0.58
C ASP A 22 57.37 -15.30 -0.54
N VAL A 23 57.64 -16.46 0.08
CA VAL A 23 56.64 -17.53 0.25
C VAL A 23 55.52 -17.06 1.18
N ARG A 24 55.87 -16.36 2.27
CA ARG A 24 54.86 -15.81 3.19
C ARG A 24 54.01 -14.74 2.53
N GLU A 25 54.62 -13.87 1.74
CA GLU A 25 53.91 -12.85 0.97
C GLU A 25 52.96 -13.51 -0.04
N THR A 26 53.40 -14.56 -0.73
CA THR A 26 52.57 -15.35 -1.65
C THR A 26 51.36 -15.96 -0.93
N LEU A 27 51.56 -16.60 0.23
CA LEU A 27 50.47 -17.19 1.02
C LEU A 27 49.47 -16.12 1.51
N ARG A 28 49.97 -14.96 1.95
CA ARG A 28 49.10 -13.83 2.37
C ARG A 28 48.33 -13.27 1.18
N SER A 29 48.99 -13.06 0.05
CA SER A 29 48.38 -12.59 -1.19
C SER A 29 47.26 -13.53 -1.63
N TYR A 30 47.50 -14.83 -1.68
CA TYR A 30 46.49 -15.84 -2.04
C TYR A 30 45.32 -15.91 -1.04
N ARG A 31 45.62 -15.79 0.26
CA ARG A 31 44.59 -15.71 1.31
C ARG A 31 43.72 -14.47 1.14
N ASP A 32 44.32 -13.32 0.85
CA ASP A 32 43.60 -12.04 0.72
C ASP A 32 42.80 -11.99 -0.59
N GLN A 33 43.38 -12.46 -1.69
CA GLN A 33 42.73 -12.58 -2.99
C GLN A 33 41.59 -13.59 -2.98
N SER A 34 41.70 -14.74 -2.31
CA SER A 34 40.56 -15.67 -2.20
C SER A 34 39.55 -15.26 -1.11
N GLY A 35 40.01 -14.54 -0.09
CA GLY A 35 39.33 -14.33 1.20
C GLY A 35 38.90 -15.60 1.91
N VAL A 36 39.48 -16.75 1.56
CA VAL A 36 39.25 -18.03 2.20
C VAL A 36 40.35 -18.24 3.22
N GLY A 37 39.99 -18.14 4.50
CA GLY A 37 40.95 -18.40 5.59
C GLY A 37 41.37 -19.88 5.66
N PRO A 38 42.48 -20.21 6.36
CA PRO A 38 43.02 -21.57 6.42
C PRO A 38 42.01 -22.65 6.84
N SER A 39 41.15 -22.36 7.81
CA SER A 39 40.11 -23.29 8.28
C SER A 39 39.05 -23.59 7.23
N ALA A 40 38.73 -22.63 6.37
CA ALA A 40 37.78 -22.81 5.28
C ALA A 40 38.43 -23.50 4.07
N LEU A 41 39.71 -23.19 3.80
CA LEU A 41 40.50 -23.83 2.73
C LEU A 41 40.56 -25.36 2.89
N LEU A 42 40.75 -25.82 4.12
CA LEU A 42 40.86 -27.25 4.46
C LEU A 42 39.50 -27.91 4.79
N ARG A 43 38.40 -27.15 4.78
CA ARG A 43 37.07 -27.68 5.08
C ARG A 43 36.57 -28.51 3.91
N GLY A 44 36.18 -29.76 4.17
CA GLY A 44 35.64 -30.66 3.15
C GLY A 44 36.69 -31.44 2.35
N SER A 45 37.98 -31.10 2.46
CA SER A 45 39.09 -31.74 1.73
C SER A 45 39.96 -32.66 2.58
N ARG A 46 39.43 -33.18 3.70
CA ARG A 46 40.19 -34.02 4.63
C ARG A 46 40.80 -35.28 3.98
N LYS A 47 40.18 -35.81 2.93
CA LYS A 47 40.69 -37.00 2.21
C LYS A 47 41.85 -36.67 1.28
N GLU A 48 41.92 -35.44 0.77
CA GLU A 48 42.93 -34.98 -0.18
C GLU A 48 44.07 -34.24 0.53
N SER A 49 43.82 -33.76 1.75
CA SER A 49 44.80 -33.05 2.56
C SER A 49 45.93 -33.98 2.99
N PRO A 50 47.20 -33.59 2.78
CA PRO A 50 48.34 -34.33 3.31
C PRO A 50 48.25 -34.58 4.81
N ASP A 51 48.72 -35.75 5.25
CA ASP A 51 48.65 -36.15 6.66
C ASP A 51 49.37 -35.16 7.58
N GLY A 52 48.67 -34.80 8.66
CA GLY A 52 49.15 -33.85 9.67
C GLY A 52 48.96 -32.38 9.30
N LEU A 53 48.53 -32.05 8.08
CA LEU A 53 48.20 -30.67 7.71
C LEU A 53 46.90 -30.23 8.39
N ASN A 54 46.94 -29.11 9.10
CA ASN A 54 45.76 -28.52 9.72
C ASN A 54 45.77 -26.99 9.61
N ALA A 55 44.63 -26.36 9.91
CA ALA A 55 44.46 -24.92 9.72
C ALA A 55 45.39 -24.07 10.59
N SER A 56 45.76 -24.56 11.78
CA SER A 56 46.68 -23.86 12.69
C SER A 56 48.09 -23.82 12.13
N ILE A 57 48.54 -24.88 11.47
CA ILE A 57 49.84 -24.92 10.77
C ILE A 57 49.88 -23.86 9.67
N VAL A 58 48.88 -23.86 8.78
CA VAL A 58 48.79 -22.91 7.68
C VAL A 58 48.67 -21.47 8.18
N GLN A 59 47.88 -21.23 9.22
CA GLN A 59 47.80 -19.91 9.86
C GLN A 59 49.15 -19.48 10.44
N GLY A 60 49.89 -20.40 11.07
CA GLY A 60 51.23 -20.15 11.58
C GLY A 60 52.23 -19.75 10.49
N TRP A 61 52.08 -20.26 9.26
CA TRP A 61 52.89 -19.83 8.12
C TRP A 61 52.56 -18.41 7.68
N CYS A 62 51.27 -18.09 7.53
CA CYS A 62 50.81 -16.74 7.18
C CYS A 62 51.24 -15.70 8.23
N ASP A 63 51.17 -16.05 9.52
CA ASP A 63 51.56 -15.20 10.65
C ASP A 63 53.09 -15.08 10.82
N GLY A 64 53.89 -15.87 10.09
CA GLY A 64 55.34 -15.89 10.21
C GLY A 64 55.90 -16.66 11.42
N LYS A 65 55.08 -17.44 12.13
CA LYS A 65 55.49 -18.24 13.30
C LYS A 65 56.31 -19.47 12.91
N GLY A 66 56.14 -19.99 11.69
CA GLY A 66 56.89 -21.13 11.16
C GLY A 66 58.13 -20.72 10.36
N ARG A 67 59.27 -21.41 10.59
CA ARG A 67 60.51 -21.26 9.80
C ARG A 67 60.59 -22.22 8.62
N LYS A 68 60.04 -23.42 8.76
CA LYS A 68 60.03 -24.49 7.75
C LYS A 68 58.62 -25.02 7.56
N ALA A 69 58.32 -25.47 6.35
CA ALA A 69 57.12 -26.20 6.01
C ALA A 69 57.50 -27.53 5.34
N ARG A 70 56.68 -28.57 5.52
CA ARG A 70 56.81 -29.75 4.66
C ARG A 70 56.43 -29.33 3.23
N ARG A 71 57.23 -29.73 2.24
CA ARG A 71 57.03 -29.33 0.84
C ARG A 71 55.65 -29.73 0.32
N ASP A 72 55.25 -30.98 0.54
CA ASP A 72 53.94 -31.52 0.15
C ASP A 72 52.76 -30.73 0.74
N HIS A 73 52.90 -30.28 1.99
CA HIS A 73 51.87 -29.46 2.63
C HIS A 73 51.80 -28.06 2.01
N LEU A 74 52.94 -27.42 1.74
CA LEU A 74 53.00 -26.08 1.17
C LEU A 74 52.43 -26.07 -0.26
N ASP A 75 52.86 -27.03 -1.09
CA ASP A 75 52.42 -27.17 -2.48
C ASP A 75 50.90 -27.37 -2.56
N TYR A 76 50.36 -28.24 -1.70
CA TYR A 76 48.92 -28.46 -1.59
C TYR A 76 48.14 -27.18 -1.25
N VAL A 77 48.63 -26.41 -0.27
CA VAL A 77 47.97 -25.15 0.16
C VAL A 77 48.00 -24.10 -0.95
N LEU A 78 49.14 -23.92 -1.62
CA LEU A 78 49.29 -22.98 -2.73
C LEU A 78 48.39 -23.36 -3.90
N ALA A 79 48.43 -24.63 -4.33
CA ALA A 79 47.59 -25.13 -5.42
C ALA A 79 46.10 -24.96 -5.12
N ARG A 80 45.68 -25.22 -3.88
CA ARG A 80 44.27 -25.12 -3.51
C ARG A 80 43.77 -23.68 -3.45
N TRP A 81 44.57 -22.74 -2.94
CA TRP A 81 44.20 -21.33 -3.01
C TRP A 81 44.21 -20.79 -4.43
N GLN A 82 45.19 -21.17 -5.24
CA GLN A 82 45.26 -20.80 -6.64
C GLN A 82 44.01 -21.27 -7.41
N SER A 83 43.61 -22.54 -7.23
CA SER A 83 42.38 -23.07 -7.82
C SER A 83 41.14 -22.28 -7.41
N LEU A 84 41.02 -21.84 -6.14
CA LEU A 84 39.89 -20.99 -5.72
C LEU A 84 39.86 -19.63 -6.44
N ILE A 85 41.03 -19.05 -6.70
CA ILE A 85 41.16 -17.78 -7.43
C ILE A 85 40.77 -18.01 -8.91
N GLU A 86 41.27 -19.08 -9.52
CA GLU A 86 40.95 -19.47 -10.90
C GLU A 86 39.46 -19.81 -11.10
N ASP A 87 38.81 -20.37 -10.08
CA ASP A 87 37.36 -20.65 -10.05
C ASP A 87 36.49 -19.39 -9.90
N GLY A 88 37.06 -18.18 -10.02
CA GLY A 88 36.33 -16.91 -9.98
C GLY A 88 35.97 -16.43 -8.58
N ARG A 89 36.53 -17.02 -7.51
CA ARG A 89 36.35 -16.56 -6.12
C ARG A 89 37.33 -15.46 -5.72
N GLU A 90 37.97 -14.83 -6.70
CA GLU A 90 38.81 -13.65 -6.53
C GLU A 90 38.04 -12.54 -5.79
N ARG A 91 38.68 -11.94 -4.80
CA ARG A 91 38.21 -10.79 -4.06
C ARG A 91 38.93 -9.55 -4.52
N ILE A 92 38.13 -8.58 -4.90
CA ILE A 92 38.58 -7.26 -5.31
C ILE A 92 38.18 -6.22 -4.27
N PRO A 93 38.96 -5.14 -4.13
CA PRO A 93 38.56 -4.02 -3.29
C PRO A 93 37.26 -3.38 -3.81
N VAL A 94 36.35 -3.09 -2.88
CA VAL A 94 35.14 -2.30 -3.17
C VAL A 94 35.54 -0.84 -3.16
N THR A 95 35.85 -0.30 -4.35
CA THR A 95 36.26 1.09 -4.53
C THR A 95 35.12 2.07 -4.22
N ALA A 96 35.47 3.35 -4.03
CA ALA A 96 34.47 4.41 -3.88
C ALA A 96 33.54 4.51 -5.10
N GLU A 97 34.05 4.19 -6.30
CA GLU A 97 33.26 4.15 -7.53
C GLU A 97 32.21 3.03 -7.49
N HIS A 98 32.59 1.82 -7.05
CA HIS A 98 31.63 0.72 -6.87
C HIS A 98 30.52 1.11 -5.89
N LEU A 99 30.87 1.74 -4.76
CA LEU A 99 29.88 2.22 -3.78
C LEU A 99 28.95 3.28 -4.36
N ALA A 100 29.51 4.27 -5.05
CA ALA A 100 28.73 5.32 -5.70
C ALA A 100 27.76 4.72 -6.74
N ARG A 101 28.23 3.74 -7.52
CA ARG A 101 27.43 3.02 -8.51
C ARG A 101 26.30 2.22 -7.86
N LEU A 102 26.58 1.40 -6.86
CA LEU A 102 25.56 0.61 -6.13
C LEU A 102 24.49 1.51 -5.51
N GLN A 103 24.90 2.60 -4.85
CA GLN A 103 23.98 3.56 -4.26
C GLN A 103 23.15 4.30 -5.31
N ARG A 104 23.77 4.67 -6.44
CA ARG A 104 23.07 5.31 -7.56
C ARG A 104 22.04 4.37 -8.16
N ASP A 105 22.39 3.12 -8.46
CA ASP A 105 21.47 2.19 -9.10
C ASP A 105 20.35 1.75 -8.15
N ARG A 106 20.64 1.58 -6.85
CA ARG A 106 19.61 1.40 -5.83
C ARG A 106 18.65 2.60 -5.78
N ARG A 107 19.17 3.84 -5.79
CA ARG A 107 18.34 5.05 -5.82
C ARG A 107 17.51 5.12 -7.09
N ARG A 108 18.13 4.94 -8.26
CA ARG A 108 17.53 5.01 -9.58
C ARG A 108 16.38 4.02 -9.72
N THR A 109 16.57 2.79 -9.27
CA THR A 109 15.61 1.69 -9.48
C THR A 109 14.59 1.57 -8.35
N GLY A 110 14.90 2.09 -7.15
CA GLY A 110 14.07 1.91 -5.96
C GLY A 110 14.02 0.48 -5.41
N VAL A 111 14.76 -0.46 -6.02
CA VAL A 111 14.76 -1.88 -5.65
C VAL A 111 15.72 -2.11 -4.48
N GLU A 112 15.20 -2.71 -3.40
CA GLU A 112 16.00 -3.02 -2.22
C GLU A 112 16.86 -4.29 -2.41
N PRO A 113 17.99 -4.44 -1.69
CA PRO A 113 18.87 -5.60 -1.84
C PRO A 113 18.17 -6.95 -1.67
N ALA A 114 17.18 -7.01 -0.75
CA ALA A 114 16.39 -8.22 -0.52
C ALA A 114 15.53 -8.60 -1.74
N GLU A 115 14.96 -7.60 -2.41
CA GLU A 115 14.13 -7.77 -3.59
C GLU A 115 14.99 -8.14 -4.80
N LEU A 116 16.15 -7.50 -4.96
CA LEU A 116 17.12 -7.82 -6.00
C LEU A 116 17.51 -9.30 -5.97
N ILE A 117 17.91 -9.81 -4.79
CA ILE A 117 18.33 -11.21 -4.63
C ILE A 117 17.14 -12.17 -4.79
N LYS A 118 15.98 -11.83 -4.23
CA LYS A 118 14.77 -12.67 -4.35
C LYS A 118 14.29 -12.79 -5.79
N ALA A 119 14.44 -11.75 -6.60
CA ALA A 119 14.05 -11.72 -8.01
C ALA A 119 15.14 -12.25 -8.95
N ALA A 120 16.30 -12.66 -8.43
CA ALA A 120 17.38 -13.18 -9.25
C ALA A 120 17.26 -14.70 -9.42
N GLU A 121 17.40 -15.16 -10.66
CA GLU A 121 17.56 -16.59 -10.95
C GLU A 121 19.02 -16.97 -10.70
N ASN A 122 19.24 -17.99 -9.85
CA ASN A 122 20.57 -18.52 -9.53
C ASN A 122 21.58 -17.47 -9.02
N PRO A 123 21.34 -16.80 -7.87
CA PRO A 123 22.34 -15.91 -7.30
C PRO A 123 23.65 -16.66 -7.00
N PRO A 124 24.84 -16.05 -7.19
CA PRO A 124 26.12 -16.66 -6.86
C PRO A 124 26.18 -17.23 -5.44
N ASP A 125 26.80 -18.38 -5.26
CA ASP A 125 26.83 -19.07 -3.96
C ASP A 125 27.53 -18.22 -2.88
N GLY A 126 26.85 -18.05 -1.75
CA GLY A 126 27.28 -17.19 -0.65
C GLY A 126 26.93 -15.71 -0.80
N LEU A 127 26.32 -15.29 -1.92
CA LEU A 127 25.76 -13.94 -2.05
C LEU A 127 24.49 -13.82 -1.20
N SER A 128 24.53 -12.98 -0.18
CA SER A 128 23.41 -12.78 0.74
C SER A 128 23.00 -11.32 0.85
N VAL A 129 21.75 -11.08 1.22
CA VAL A 129 21.20 -9.73 1.45
C VAL A 129 22.04 -8.96 2.49
N VAL A 130 22.53 -9.64 3.53
CA VAL A 130 23.40 -9.05 4.55
C VAL A 130 24.71 -8.55 3.96
N LEU A 131 25.32 -9.34 3.06
CA LEU A 131 26.56 -8.98 2.38
C LEU A 131 26.38 -7.73 1.50
N LEU A 132 25.29 -7.66 0.73
CA LEU A 132 24.96 -6.47 -0.07
C LEU A 132 24.79 -5.22 0.82
N HIS A 133 24.11 -5.34 1.96
CA HIS A 133 23.98 -4.21 2.90
C HIS A 133 25.33 -3.78 3.47
N GLN A 134 26.24 -4.72 3.76
CA GLN A 134 27.58 -4.41 4.23
C GLN A 134 28.41 -3.67 3.17
N TRP A 135 28.30 -4.04 1.90
CA TRP A 135 28.93 -3.31 0.80
C TRP A 135 28.35 -1.90 0.67
N ILE A 136 27.03 -1.76 0.55
CA ILE A 136 26.37 -0.45 0.37
C ILE A 136 26.68 0.53 1.50
N SER A 137 26.83 0.02 2.73
CA SER A 137 27.21 0.81 3.91
C SER A 137 28.71 1.08 4.03
N GLY A 138 29.55 0.50 3.17
CA GLY A 138 31.01 0.61 3.23
C GLY A 138 31.64 -0.13 4.41
N LYS A 139 30.89 -0.98 5.12
CA LYS A 139 31.40 -1.74 6.28
C LYS A 139 32.42 -2.81 5.88
N VAL A 140 32.33 -3.32 4.66
CA VAL A 140 33.24 -4.34 4.12
C VAL A 140 33.92 -3.76 2.88
N GLY A 141 35.25 -3.68 2.93
CA GLY A 141 36.07 -3.07 1.87
C GLY A 141 36.46 -4.00 0.72
N THR A 142 36.08 -5.28 0.75
CA THR A 142 36.38 -6.24 -0.34
C THR A 142 35.15 -7.09 -0.67
N ALA A 143 34.99 -7.43 -1.95
CA ALA A 143 33.89 -8.25 -2.46
C ALA A 143 34.47 -9.35 -3.35
N ARG A 144 33.81 -10.51 -3.42
CA ARG A 144 34.10 -11.44 -4.51
C ARG A 144 33.69 -10.77 -5.83
N LYS A 145 34.56 -10.86 -6.83
CA LYS A 145 34.40 -10.18 -8.12
C LYS A 145 33.13 -10.62 -8.83
N ASP A 146 32.92 -11.94 -8.95
CA ASP A 146 31.71 -12.54 -9.52
C ASP A 146 30.42 -12.03 -8.86
N HIS A 147 30.42 -11.89 -7.54
CA HIS A 147 29.28 -11.37 -6.82
C HIS A 147 29.04 -9.87 -7.09
N LEU A 148 30.11 -9.07 -7.10
CA LEU A 148 30.00 -7.63 -7.33
C LEU A 148 29.51 -7.34 -8.74
N ASP A 149 30.09 -8.02 -9.73
CA ASP A 149 29.73 -7.92 -11.15
C ASP A 149 28.26 -8.31 -11.34
N PHE A 150 27.84 -9.44 -10.77
CA PHE A 150 26.43 -9.88 -10.80
C PHE A 150 25.47 -8.83 -10.23
N VAL A 151 25.79 -8.24 -9.09
CA VAL A 151 24.93 -7.23 -8.44
C VAL A 151 24.88 -5.96 -9.28
N LEU A 152 26.01 -5.49 -9.81
CA LEU A 152 26.09 -4.29 -10.65
C LEU A 152 25.34 -4.47 -11.98
N GLU A 153 25.51 -5.61 -12.63
CA GLU A 153 24.79 -5.97 -13.86
C GLU A 153 23.27 -6.03 -13.59
N ARG A 154 22.86 -6.76 -12.55
CA ARG A 154 21.44 -6.96 -12.24
C ARG A 154 20.74 -5.65 -11.91
N TRP A 155 21.33 -4.81 -11.06
CA TRP A 155 20.76 -3.48 -10.77
C TRP A 155 20.84 -2.54 -11.98
N GLY A 156 21.91 -2.62 -12.77
CA GLY A 156 22.09 -1.83 -13.99
C GLY A 156 21.01 -2.11 -15.04
N GLY A 157 20.55 -3.35 -15.15
CA GLY A 157 19.51 -3.77 -16.09
C GLY A 157 18.07 -3.46 -15.66
N LEU A 158 17.83 -3.03 -14.42
CA LEU A 158 16.49 -2.65 -13.96
C LEU A 158 16.10 -1.27 -14.51
N PRO A 159 14.81 -1.04 -14.84
CA PRO A 159 14.34 0.27 -15.30
C PRO A 159 14.41 1.34 -14.20
N ASP A 160 14.46 2.61 -14.62
CA ASP A 160 14.40 3.75 -13.70
C ASP A 160 13.05 3.79 -12.99
N PHE A 161 13.06 3.99 -11.68
CA PHE A 161 11.89 4.23 -10.86
C PHE A 161 11.16 5.49 -11.30
N ASP A 162 11.90 6.53 -11.69
CA ASP A 162 11.33 7.81 -12.09
C ASP A 162 10.68 7.75 -13.48
N ALA A 163 10.93 6.70 -14.27
CA ALA A 163 10.20 6.40 -15.50
C ALA A 163 8.90 5.59 -15.25
N SER A 164 8.60 5.25 -13.99
CA SER A 164 7.37 4.57 -13.61
C SER A 164 6.22 5.58 -13.55
N PRO A 165 5.00 5.23 -13.98
CA PRO A 165 3.80 6.08 -13.82
C PRO A 165 3.51 6.51 -12.37
N ILE A 166 4.20 5.92 -11.39
CA ILE A 166 4.13 6.28 -9.97
C ILE A 166 4.86 7.60 -9.68
N SER A 167 5.91 7.96 -10.41
CA SER A 167 6.67 9.20 -10.18
C SER A 167 5.83 10.44 -10.53
N ASP A 168 4.99 10.34 -11.58
CA ASP A 168 4.02 11.36 -11.98
C ASP A 168 2.98 11.67 -10.88
N LEU A 169 2.82 10.77 -9.91
CA LEU A 169 1.91 10.95 -8.77
C LEU A 169 2.52 11.80 -7.65
N GLY A 170 3.78 12.25 -7.79
CA GLY A 170 4.49 12.97 -6.73
C GLY A 170 4.75 12.12 -5.49
N ILE A 171 4.59 10.80 -5.59
CA ILE A 171 4.80 9.84 -4.49
C ILE A 171 6.31 9.79 -4.22
N GLY A 172 6.74 10.52 -3.20
CA GLY A 172 8.12 10.54 -2.76
C GLY A 172 8.56 9.15 -2.28
N ARG A 173 9.84 8.82 -2.46
CA ARG A 173 10.41 7.51 -2.03
C ARG A 173 10.17 7.18 -0.55
N HIS A 174 9.95 8.20 0.30
CA HIS A 174 9.62 8.02 1.71
C HIS A 174 8.29 7.30 1.96
N GLU A 175 7.42 7.23 0.95
CA GLU A 175 6.14 6.53 1.02
C GLU A 175 6.26 5.03 0.71
N LEU A 176 7.43 4.56 0.27
CA LEU A 176 7.73 3.13 0.14
C LEU A 176 8.17 2.57 1.51
N ARG A 177 7.27 1.86 2.20
CA ARG A 177 7.61 1.10 3.41
C ARG A 177 7.65 -0.40 3.09
N ARG A 178 8.87 -0.97 3.14
CA ARG A 178 9.12 -2.41 2.90
C ARG A 178 8.64 -2.89 1.52
N GLY A 179 8.97 -2.14 0.46
CA GLY A 179 8.58 -2.50 -0.91
C GLY A 179 7.11 -2.26 -1.24
N ARG A 180 6.34 -1.65 -0.33
CA ARG A 180 4.92 -1.31 -0.54
C ARG A 180 4.72 0.20 -0.49
N VAL A 181 3.86 0.72 -1.36
CA VAL A 181 3.43 2.11 -1.33
C VAL A 181 2.42 2.28 -0.19
N VAL A 182 2.73 3.14 0.78
CA VAL A 182 1.76 3.53 1.81
C VAL A 182 0.63 4.29 1.13
N MET A 183 -0.61 3.85 1.35
CA MET A 183 -1.78 4.56 0.82
C MET A 183 -2.02 5.82 1.64
N THR A 184 -1.45 6.94 1.20
CA THR A 184 -1.71 8.28 1.75
C THR A 184 -3.06 8.81 1.27
N ASP A 185 -3.56 9.87 1.91
CA ASP A 185 -4.81 10.50 1.49
C ASP A 185 -4.69 11.17 0.12
N ASP A 186 -3.49 11.62 -0.26
CA ASP A 186 -3.23 12.21 -1.57
C ASP A 186 -3.30 11.15 -2.68
N ILE A 187 -2.69 9.98 -2.48
CA ILE A 187 -2.80 8.85 -3.43
C ILE A 187 -4.26 8.43 -3.59
N ARG A 188 -5.00 8.31 -2.48
CA ARG A 188 -6.43 7.96 -2.53
C ARG A 188 -7.23 9.01 -3.29
N THR A 189 -6.94 10.29 -3.05
CA THR A 189 -7.61 11.40 -3.73
C THR A 189 -7.30 11.36 -5.23
N HIS A 190 -6.04 11.15 -5.61
CA HIS A 190 -5.65 11.03 -7.01
C HIS A 190 -6.36 9.86 -7.71
N LEU A 191 -6.34 8.65 -7.12
CA LEU A 191 -7.06 7.50 -7.67
C LEU A 191 -8.56 7.76 -7.78
N HIS A 192 -9.13 8.49 -6.83
CA HIS A 192 -10.54 8.86 -6.88
C HIS A 192 -10.82 9.83 -8.02
N MET A 193 -9.91 10.79 -8.27
CA MET A 193 -10.00 11.64 -9.44
C MET A 193 -9.94 10.82 -10.73
N LEU A 194 -8.98 9.91 -10.88
CA LEU A 194 -8.90 9.04 -12.07
C LEU A 194 -10.16 8.19 -12.28
N GLN A 195 -10.70 7.61 -11.20
CA GLN A 195 -11.98 6.90 -11.24
C GLN A 195 -13.13 7.81 -11.69
N LEU A 196 -13.15 9.06 -11.22
CA LEU A 196 -14.14 10.04 -11.64
C LEU A 196 -13.99 10.39 -13.11
N ARG A 197 -12.79 10.73 -13.57
CA ARG A 197 -12.50 11.13 -14.96
C ARG A 197 -12.86 10.03 -15.96
N SER A 198 -12.54 8.79 -15.65
CA SER A 198 -12.84 7.64 -16.51
C SER A 198 -14.30 7.19 -16.45
N GLY A 199 -15.00 7.53 -15.37
CA GLY A 199 -16.32 6.98 -15.04
C GLY A 199 -16.36 5.46 -14.87
N LYS A 200 -15.22 4.81 -14.63
CA LYS A 200 -15.14 3.37 -14.42
C LYS A 200 -14.69 3.05 -13.01
N GLY A 201 -15.54 2.37 -12.25
CA GLY A 201 -15.16 1.81 -10.96
C GLY A 201 -14.13 0.67 -11.08
N PRO A 202 -13.56 0.18 -9.96
CA PRO A 202 -12.51 -0.84 -9.98
C PRO A 202 -12.87 -2.13 -10.72
N TYR A 203 -14.10 -2.62 -10.55
CA TYR A 203 -14.57 -3.80 -11.28
C TYR A 203 -14.60 -3.56 -12.80
N ALA A 204 -15.18 -2.44 -13.23
CA ALA A 204 -15.29 -2.09 -14.64
C ALA A 204 -13.90 -1.86 -15.27
N LEU A 205 -12.97 -1.24 -14.54
CA LEU A 205 -11.57 -1.09 -14.94
C LEU A 205 -10.92 -2.45 -15.24
N LEU A 206 -11.03 -3.41 -14.32
CA LEU A 206 -10.40 -4.72 -14.49
C LEU A 206 -11.05 -5.54 -15.61
N THR A 207 -12.38 -5.42 -15.79
CA THR A 207 -13.08 -6.05 -16.91
C THR A 207 -12.65 -5.45 -18.24
N TRP A 208 -12.58 -4.11 -18.32
CA TRP A 208 -12.05 -3.42 -19.50
C TRP A 208 -10.61 -3.86 -19.82
N ALA A 209 -9.72 -3.85 -18.83
CA ALA A 209 -8.33 -4.23 -19.02
C ALA A 209 -8.18 -5.67 -19.55
N LYS A 210 -9.04 -6.59 -19.09
CA LYS A 210 -9.07 -7.97 -19.62
C LYS A 210 -9.56 -8.03 -21.07
N ASN A 211 -10.57 -7.23 -21.41
CA ASN A 211 -11.10 -7.17 -22.79
C ASN A 211 -10.07 -6.57 -23.75
N GLU A 212 -9.26 -5.61 -23.30
CA GLU A 212 -8.13 -5.04 -24.05
C GLU A 212 -6.85 -5.90 -24.00
N HIS A 213 -6.94 -7.13 -23.50
CA HIS A 213 -5.82 -8.06 -23.35
C HIS A 213 -4.63 -7.51 -22.55
N LEU A 214 -4.85 -6.56 -21.63
CA LEU A 214 -3.83 -6.06 -20.73
C LEU A 214 -3.54 -7.10 -19.64
N THR A 215 -2.25 -7.36 -19.38
CA THR A 215 -1.82 -8.26 -18.31
C THR A 215 -2.12 -7.65 -16.94
N VAL A 216 -3.19 -8.10 -16.30
CA VAL A 216 -3.54 -7.70 -14.92
C VAL A 216 -2.53 -8.32 -13.95
N PRO A 217 -1.88 -7.52 -13.08
CA PRO A 217 -0.94 -8.03 -12.08
C PRO A 217 -1.56 -9.12 -11.19
N ARG A 218 -0.81 -10.20 -10.96
CA ARG A 218 -1.27 -11.31 -10.12
C ARG A 218 -1.63 -10.81 -8.72
N GLY A 219 -2.81 -11.20 -8.24
CA GLY A 219 -3.33 -10.81 -6.92
C GLY A 219 -4.04 -9.46 -6.87
N LEU A 220 -4.06 -8.69 -7.95
CA LEU A 220 -4.89 -7.50 -8.04
C LEU A 220 -6.35 -7.90 -8.28
N THR A 221 -7.23 -7.57 -7.34
CA THR A 221 -8.67 -7.89 -7.38
C THR A 221 -9.51 -6.63 -7.24
N HIS A 222 -10.77 -6.66 -7.71
CA HIS A 222 -11.68 -5.51 -7.56
C HIS A 222 -11.89 -5.17 -6.08
N SER A 223 -12.01 -6.17 -5.21
CA SER A 223 -12.20 -5.99 -3.77
C SER A 223 -10.96 -5.39 -3.10
N GLY A 224 -9.76 -5.77 -3.56
CA GLY A 224 -8.50 -5.16 -3.12
C GLY A 224 -8.46 -3.68 -3.46
N MET A 225 -8.83 -3.32 -4.69
CA MET A 225 -8.91 -1.93 -5.14
C MET A 225 -9.99 -1.13 -4.42
N GLU A 226 -11.18 -1.70 -4.18
CA GLU A 226 -12.21 -1.05 -3.36
C GLU A 226 -11.71 -0.73 -1.95
N GLY A 227 -10.89 -1.62 -1.37
CA GLY A 227 -10.25 -1.40 -0.09
C GLY A 227 -9.31 -0.20 -0.05
N TRP A 228 -8.75 0.22 -1.19
CA TRP A 228 -7.93 1.42 -1.30
C TRP A 228 -8.74 2.68 -1.01
N PHE A 229 -9.97 2.75 -1.55
CA PHE A 229 -10.90 3.88 -1.36
C PHE A 229 -11.61 3.86 -0.01
N LYS A 230 -11.92 2.67 0.51
CA LYS A 230 -12.56 2.47 1.82
C LYS A 230 -11.59 2.64 3.00
N GLN A 231 -10.34 3.02 2.75
CA GLN A 231 -9.26 3.14 3.75
C GLN A 231 -8.96 1.86 4.55
N SER A 232 -9.49 0.70 4.13
CA SER A 232 -9.20 -0.59 4.78
C SER A 232 -7.81 -1.12 4.43
N VAL A 233 -7.23 -0.64 3.32
CA VAL A 233 -5.86 -0.97 2.89
C VAL A 233 -4.91 0.19 3.21
N LYS A 234 -3.89 -0.11 4.03
CA LYS A 234 -2.85 0.85 4.45
C LYS A 234 -1.66 0.92 3.50
N SER A 235 -1.40 -0.13 2.73
CA SER A 235 -0.31 -0.14 1.75
C SER A 235 -0.61 -1.09 0.59
N VAL A 236 -0.14 -0.74 -0.59
CA VAL A 236 -0.39 -1.45 -1.85
C VAL A 236 0.94 -1.84 -2.50
N ASP A 237 0.91 -2.92 -3.27
CA ASP A 237 2.04 -3.28 -4.12
C ASP A 237 2.26 -2.17 -5.19
N PRO A 238 3.49 -1.66 -5.39
CA PRO A 238 3.75 -0.62 -6.38
C PRO A 238 3.29 -1.01 -7.79
N VAL A 239 3.43 -2.28 -8.18
CA VAL A 239 3.03 -2.76 -9.50
C VAL A 239 1.51 -2.69 -9.65
N HIS A 240 0.76 -3.00 -8.60
CA HIS A 240 -0.69 -2.90 -8.60
C HIS A 240 -1.16 -1.45 -8.74
N LEU A 241 -0.53 -0.52 -8.02
CA LEU A 241 -0.84 0.90 -8.10
C LEU A 241 -0.51 1.48 -9.47
N ALA A 242 0.68 1.19 -10.01
CA ALA A 242 1.11 1.64 -11.33
C ALA A 242 0.16 1.16 -12.43
N PHE A 243 -0.22 -0.13 -12.38
CA PHE A 243 -1.20 -0.69 -13.31
C PHE A 243 -2.53 0.05 -13.24
N ALA A 244 -3.07 0.25 -12.03
CA ALA A 244 -4.37 0.90 -11.86
C ALA A 244 -4.37 2.34 -12.39
N VAL A 245 -3.33 3.11 -12.08
CA VAL A 245 -3.16 4.49 -12.56
C VAL A 245 -3.06 4.53 -14.08
N LYS A 246 -2.21 3.69 -14.67
CA LYS A 246 -2.07 3.61 -16.14
C LYS A 246 -3.38 3.21 -16.82
N ALA A 247 -4.05 2.19 -16.29
CA ALA A 247 -5.30 1.67 -16.85
C ALA A 247 -6.43 2.71 -16.76
N TRP A 248 -6.56 3.43 -15.64
CA TRP A 248 -7.56 4.49 -15.54
C TRP A 248 -7.24 5.69 -16.42
N ASN A 249 -5.97 6.08 -16.54
CA ASN A 249 -5.57 7.14 -17.46
C ASN A 249 -5.93 6.81 -18.91
N ALA A 250 -5.74 5.55 -19.33
CA ALA A 250 -6.14 5.10 -20.67
C ALA A 250 -7.66 5.11 -20.90
N LEU A 251 -8.46 5.08 -19.83
CA LEU A 251 -9.92 5.16 -19.87
C LEU A 251 -10.48 6.58 -19.67
N CYS A 252 -9.63 7.56 -19.32
CA CYS A 252 -10.09 8.93 -19.13
C CYS A 252 -10.65 9.45 -20.46
N VAL A 253 -11.91 9.89 -20.43
CA VAL A 253 -12.59 10.53 -21.56
C VAL A 253 -11.99 11.93 -21.78
N ASP A 254 -12.24 12.52 -22.95
CA ASP A 254 -11.84 13.90 -23.28
C ASP A 254 -12.15 14.88 -22.14
N ASP A 255 -11.20 15.75 -21.82
CA ASP A 255 -11.28 16.70 -20.69
C ASP A 255 -12.50 17.63 -20.75
N ASN A 256 -13.16 17.72 -21.90
CA ASN A 256 -14.39 18.49 -22.11
C ASN A 256 -15.60 18.00 -21.29
N GLU A 257 -15.57 16.78 -20.75
CA GLU A 257 -16.63 16.28 -19.86
C GLU A 257 -16.46 16.68 -18.39
N ILE A 258 -15.31 17.23 -18.02
CA ILE A 258 -15.01 17.61 -16.64
C ILE A 258 -15.23 19.10 -16.46
N VAL A 259 -16.10 19.43 -15.52
CA VAL A 259 -16.39 20.80 -15.13
C VAL A 259 -15.80 21.07 -13.76
N ASP A 260 -15.17 22.24 -13.61
CA ASP A 260 -14.86 22.76 -12.30
C ASP A 260 -16.17 23.03 -11.54
N LEU A 261 -16.21 22.65 -10.28
CA LEU A 261 -17.29 22.98 -9.35
C LEU A 261 -17.03 24.39 -8.84
N TRP A 262 -17.75 25.35 -9.40
CA TRP A 262 -17.69 26.75 -9.00
C TRP A 262 -18.30 26.91 -7.60
N GLU A 263 -18.09 28.06 -6.96
CA GLU A 263 -18.65 28.30 -5.62
C GLU A 263 -20.19 28.27 -5.65
N GLU A 264 -20.81 28.60 -6.79
CA GLU A 264 -22.24 28.51 -7.00
C GLU A 264 -22.76 27.06 -6.94
N ASP A 265 -22.08 26.13 -7.63
CA ASP A 265 -22.44 24.70 -7.62
C ASP A 265 -22.33 24.12 -6.21
N ARG A 266 -21.24 24.47 -5.51
CA ARG A 266 -21.03 24.08 -4.11
C ARG A 266 -22.07 24.70 -3.19
N ALA A 267 -22.42 25.96 -3.39
CA ALA A 267 -23.47 26.63 -2.62
C ALA A 267 -24.82 25.95 -2.83
N ALA A 268 -25.17 25.58 -4.06
CA ALA A 268 -26.37 24.81 -4.38
C ALA A 268 -26.39 23.44 -3.66
N LEU A 269 -25.31 22.67 -3.77
CA LEU A 269 -25.18 21.38 -3.08
C LEU A 269 -25.25 21.53 -1.54
N ARG A 270 -24.65 22.58 -0.98
CA ARG A 270 -24.74 22.88 0.46
C ARG A 270 -26.16 23.26 0.87
N ARG A 271 -26.92 24.01 0.06
CA ARG A 271 -28.34 24.30 0.32
C ARG A 271 -29.16 23.02 0.41
N TYR A 272 -28.97 22.06 -0.50
CA TYR A 272 -29.64 20.75 -0.43
C TYR A 272 -29.25 19.98 0.84
N ARG A 273 -27.98 20.00 1.22
CA ARG A 273 -27.51 19.38 2.48
C ARG A 273 -28.17 20.02 3.70
N SER A 274 -28.25 21.35 3.75
CA SER A 274 -28.94 22.09 4.82
C SER A 274 -30.45 21.80 4.87
N ALA A 275 -31.06 21.48 3.72
CA ALA A 275 -32.43 20.99 3.62
C ALA A 275 -32.59 19.51 4.03
N GLY A 276 -31.55 18.86 4.56
CA GLY A 276 -31.60 17.49 5.06
C GLY A 276 -31.35 16.40 4.00
N LEU A 277 -30.97 16.77 2.77
CA LEU A 277 -30.58 15.81 1.74
C LEU A 277 -29.11 15.41 1.94
N LEU A 278 -28.91 14.33 2.69
CA LEU A 278 -27.60 13.70 2.83
C LEU A 278 -27.20 13.00 1.52
N PRO A 279 -25.89 12.86 1.22
CA PRO A 279 -25.43 12.12 0.06
C PRO A 279 -26.07 10.73 -0.07
N SER A 280 -26.22 9.98 1.02
CA SER A 280 -26.88 8.66 0.98
C SER A 280 -28.35 8.73 0.54
N ALA A 281 -29.07 9.81 0.87
CA ALA A 281 -30.47 9.99 0.47
C ALA A 281 -30.62 10.24 -1.04
N ILE A 282 -29.62 10.89 -1.67
CA ILE A 282 -29.61 11.13 -3.12
C ILE A 282 -29.64 9.81 -3.89
N PHE A 283 -28.90 8.82 -3.41
CA PHE A 283 -28.76 7.50 -4.04
C PHE A 283 -29.80 6.47 -3.58
N CYS A 284 -30.54 6.75 -2.50
CA CYS A 284 -31.57 5.86 -2.01
C CYS A 284 -32.64 5.65 -3.08
N GLU A 285 -32.87 4.38 -3.45
CA GLU A 285 -33.83 3.95 -4.49
C GLU A 285 -33.63 4.60 -5.87
N ALA A 286 -32.46 5.20 -6.10
CA ALA A 286 -32.18 5.88 -7.35
C ALA A 286 -31.96 4.85 -8.47
N ARG A 287 -32.65 5.04 -9.60
CA ARG A 287 -32.42 4.28 -10.84
C ARG A 287 -31.57 5.11 -11.79
N GLY A 288 -30.80 4.43 -12.65
CA GLY A 288 -29.97 5.09 -13.65
C GLY A 288 -28.88 5.98 -13.04
N VAL A 289 -28.30 5.56 -11.92
CA VAL A 289 -27.10 6.22 -11.36
C VAL A 289 -25.98 6.06 -12.39
N PRO A 290 -25.33 7.14 -12.85
CA PRO A 290 -24.19 7.04 -13.75
C PRO A 290 -23.12 6.10 -13.20
N ASP A 291 -22.59 5.23 -14.06
CA ASP A 291 -21.56 4.26 -13.66
C ASP A 291 -20.38 4.97 -13.01
N GLY A 292 -19.94 4.50 -11.83
CA GLY A 292 -18.82 5.10 -11.11
C GLY A 292 -19.15 6.32 -10.26
N LEU A 293 -20.34 6.91 -10.39
CA LEU A 293 -20.83 7.91 -9.43
C LEU A 293 -21.20 7.22 -8.11
N ALA A 294 -20.55 7.61 -7.02
CA ALA A 294 -20.79 7.03 -5.70
C ALA A 294 -21.16 8.10 -4.66
N VAL A 295 -21.79 7.67 -3.55
CA VAL A 295 -22.12 8.55 -2.40
C VAL A 295 -20.88 9.31 -1.91
N GLN A 296 -19.72 8.66 -1.90
CA GLN A 296 -18.46 9.26 -1.44
C GLN A 296 -17.99 10.40 -2.35
N THR A 297 -18.22 10.30 -3.66
CA THR A 297 -17.93 11.36 -4.63
C THR A 297 -18.66 12.65 -4.27
N VAL A 298 -19.99 12.55 -4.07
CA VAL A 298 -20.81 13.71 -3.70
C VAL A 298 -20.40 14.27 -2.33
N ASN A 299 -20.02 13.40 -1.39
CA ASN A 299 -19.49 13.84 -0.10
C ASN A 299 -18.17 14.62 -0.24
N LEU A 300 -17.27 14.19 -1.13
CA LEU A 300 -16.02 14.88 -1.42
C LEU A 300 -16.27 16.26 -2.04
N TRP A 301 -17.22 16.37 -2.97
CA TRP A 301 -17.65 17.67 -3.53
C TRP A 301 -18.17 18.60 -2.44
N LEU A 302 -19.06 18.12 -1.57
CA LEU A 302 -19.62 18.89 -0.46
C LEU A 302 -18.58 19.34 0.56
N SER A 303 -17.55 18.51 0.79
CA SER A 303 -16.43 18.85 1.68
C SER A 303 -15.43 19.83 1.07
N GLY A 304 -15.51 20.09 -0.24
CA GLY A 304 -14.55 20.92 -0.97
C GLY A 304 -13.19 20.27 -1.23
N LYS A 305 -13.02 18.98 -0.87
CA LYS A 305 -11.79 18.20 -1.13
C LYS A 305 -11.58 17.92 -2.61
N VAL A 306 -12.65 17.88 -3.39
CA VAL A 306 -12.62 17.74 -4.85
C VAL A 306 -13.31 18.95 -5.46
N ARG A 307 -12.64 19.60 -6.42
CA ARG A 307 -13.11 20.81 -7.10
C ARG A 307 -13.61 20.56 -8.51
N GLN A 308 -13.64 19.31 -8.96
CA GLN A 308 -14.00 18.92 -10.32
C GLN A 308 -15.04 17.80 -10.29
N ALA A 309 -15.95 17.81 -11.24
CA ALA A 309 -16.96 16.79 -11.43
C ALA A 309 -17.12 16.49 -12.91
N ARG A 310 -17.49 15.26 -13.26
CA ARG A 310 -18.03 15.02 -14.60
C ARG A 310 -19.39 15.71 -14.72
N ARG A 311 -19.62 16.35 -15.86
CA ARG A 311 -20.83 17.14 -16.11
C ARG A 311 -22.10 16.30 -15.97
N ASP A 312 -22.12 15.11 -16.55
CA ASP A 312 -23.23 14.15 -16.47
C ASP A 312 -23.57 13.77 -15.01
N TYR A 313 -22.54 13.61 -14.17
CA TYR A 313 -22.76 13.30 -12.75
C TYR A 313 -23.35 14.49 -12.00
N LEU A 314 -22.84 15.69 -12.26
CA LEU A 314 -23.32 16.91 -11.62
C LEU A 314 -24.78 17.18 -12.01
N GLU A 315 -25.09 17.08 -13.31
CA GLU A 315 -26.46 17.21 -13.85
C GLU A 315 -27.40 16.17 -13.24
N TRP A 316 -26.97 14.92 -13.16
CA TRP A 316 -27.75 13.86 -12.52
C TRP A 316 -28.01 14.14 -11.03
N VAL A 317 -26.98 14.56 -10.28
CA VAL A 317 -27.12 14.89 -8.85
C VAL A 317 -28.07 16.07 -8.65
N TRP A 318 -27.99 17.11 -9.49
CA TRP A 318 -28.91 18.24 -9.43
C TRP A 318 -30.35 17.84 -9.74
N ALA A 319 -30.57 17.10 -10.82
CA ALA A 319 -31.89 16.60 -11.17
C ALA A 319 -32.48 15.77 -10.02
N ARG A 320 -31.65 14.93 -9.39
CA ARG A 320 -32.07 14.11 -8.25
C ARG A 320 -32.37 14.94 -7.01
N CYS A 321 -31.52 15.89 -6.66
CA CYS A 321 -31.75 16.82 -5.54
C CYS A 321 -33.00 17.67 -5.75
N ALA A 322 -33.24 18.18 -6.96
CA ALA A 322 -34.45 18.92 -7.30
C ALA A 322 -35.71 18.06 -7.11
N ALA A 323 -35.71 16.83 -7.64
CA ALA A 323 -36.82 15.90 -7.46
C ALA A 323 -37.10 15.56 -5.98
N LEU A 324 -36.05 15.30 -5.19
CA LEU A 324 -36.18 15.00 -3.77
C LEU A 324 -36.65 16.21 -2.94
N THR A 325 -36.37 17.44 -3.38
CA THR A 325 -36.81 18.66 -2.69
C THR A 325 -38.31 18.88 -2.81
N VAL A 326 -38.91 18.43 -3.93
CA VAL A 326 -40.35 18.48 -4.18
C VAL A 326 -41.09 17.31 -3.51
N SER A 327 -40.39 16.20 -3.23
CA SER A 327 -40.99 15.01 -2.61
C SER A 327 -41.64 15.30 -1.25
N GLU A 328 -42.85 14.79 -1.03
CA GLU A 328 -43.52 14.83 0.28
C GLU A 328 -42.78 14.02 1.35
N THR A 329 -41.97 13.04 0.91
CA THR A 329 -41.14 12.21 1.78
C THR A 329 -39.83 12.88 2.20
N ARG A 330 -39.58 14.15 1.79
CA ARG A 330 -38.35 14.87 2.15
C ARG A 330 -38.23 15.00 3.67
N ARG A 331 -37.01 14.93 4.19
CA ARG A 331 -36.78 15.21 5.62
C ARG A 331 -36.73 16.71 5.87
N VAL A 332 -37.33 17.16 6.96
CA VAL A 332 -37.30 18.54 7.44
C VAL A 332 -36.72 18.56 8.85
N ALA A 333 -36.08 19.68 9.20
CA ALA A 333 -35.52 19.87 10.54
C ALA A 333 -36.64 19.84 11.58
N VAL A 334 -36.44 19.09 12.66
CA VAL A 334 -37.31 19.06 13.82
C VAL A 334 -36.86 20.19 14.75
N THR A 335 -37.44 21.37 14.55
CA THR A 335 -37.07 22.59 15.29
C THR A 335 -37.48 22.48 16.77
N TYR A 336 -37.06 23.46 17.58
CA TYR A 336 -37.49 23.51 18.99
C TYR A 336 -39.02 23.66 19.09
N GLU A 337 -39.62 24.47 18.22
CA GLU A 337 -41.07 24.73 18.17
C GLU A 337 -41.85 23.46 17.83
N ILE A 338 -41.38 22.67 16.87
CA ILE A 338 -42.01 21.38 16.53
C ILE A 338 -41.95 20.43 17.74
N ARG A 339 -40.80 20.36 18.43
CA ARG A 339 -40.65 19.50 19.62
C ARG A 339 -41.57 19.93 20.75
N LEU A 340 -41.61 21.24 21.03
CA LEU A 340 -42.48 21.82 22.04
C LEU A 340 -43.96 21.55 21.70
N THR A 341 -44.34 21.68 20.44
CA THR A 341 -45.70 21.40 19.98
C THR A 341 -46.07 19.93 20.21
N LEU A 342 -45.19 18.99 19.84
CA LEU A 342 -45.41 17.56 20.07
C LEU A 342 -45.55 17.23 21.57
N GLU A 343 -44.72 17.83 22.43
CA GLU A 343 -44.78 17.63 23.88
C GLU A 343 -46.06 18.23 24.49
N ILE A 344 -46.47 19.43 24.07
CA ILE A 344 -47.74 20.04 24.49
C ILE A 344 -48.93 19.15 24.09
N GLN A 345 -48.95 18.62 22.86
CA GLN A 345 -50.03 17.73 22.40
C GLN A 345 -50.06 16.41 23.18
N ARG A 346 -48.89 15.86 23.51
CA ARG A 346 -48.76 14.67 24.35
C ARG A 346 -49.32 14.93 25.76
N GLN A 347 -48.93 16.03 26.41
CA GLN A 347 -49.41 16.38 27.75
C GLN A 347 -50.91 16.66 27.77
N ARG A 348 -51.42 17.37 26.74
CA ARG A 348 -52.83 17.73 26.62
C ARG A 348 -53.74 16.52 26.37
N SER A 349 -53.32 15.58 25.52
CA SER A 349 -54.14 14.42 25.18
C SER A 349 -54.11 13.32 26.24
N GLY A 350 -53.02 13.21 27.00
CA GLY A 350 -52.77 12.09 27.90
C GLY A 350 -52.52 10.76 27.17
N VAL A 351 -52.49 10.76 25.83
CA VAL A 351 -52.31 9.57 25.00
C VAL A 351 -50.81 9.38 24.71
N GLY A 352 -50.30 8.18 24.97
CA GLY A 352 -48.92 7.82 24.63
C GLY A 352 -48.70 7.69 23.12
N GLN A 353 -47.47 7.83 22.65
CA GLN A 353 -47.14 7.76 21.20
C GLN A 353 -47.56 6.42 20.57
N THR A 354 -47.50 5.32 21.32
CA THR A 354 -47.95 4.00 20.86
C THR A 354 -49.46 3.98 20.61
N ASP A 355 -50.24 4.52 21.55
CA ASP A 355 -51.69 4.55 21.43
C ASP A 355 -52.14 5.56 20.38
N LEU A 356 -51.42 6.68 20.22
CA LEU A 356 -51.62 7.63 19.13
C LEU A 356 -51.55 6.94 17.76
N LEU A 357 -50.56 6.07 17.53
CA LEU A 357 -50.39 5.37 16.26
C LEU A 357 -51.29 4.14 16.09
N ARG A 358 -51.84 3.57 17.17
CA ARG A 358 -52.78 2.44 17.09
C ARG A 358 -54.16 2.83 16.56
N HIS A 359 -54.56 4.08 16.75
CA HIS A 359 -55.90 4.56 16.43
C HIS A 359 -56.00 5.32 15.10
N ASP A 360 -54.89 5.45 14.37
CA ASP A 360 -54.84 6.11 13.07
C ASP A 360 -54.64 5.05 11.97
N GLU A 361 -55.57 4.99 11.01
CA GLU A 361 -55.50 4.05 9.87
C GLU A 361 -54.52 4.53 8.80
N ASP A 362 -54.16 5.82 8.80
CA ASP A 362 -53.34 6.49 7.78
C ASP A 362 -51.91 6.76 8.28
N VAL A 363 -51.36 5.92 9.17
CA VAL A 363 -49.98 6.10 9.68
C VAL A 363 -48.97 5.96 8.54
N PRO A 364 -48.16 6.99 8.25
CA PRO A 364 -47.17 6.91 7.19
C PRO A 364 -46.15 5.78 7.42
N ASP A 365 -45.83 5.03 6.37
CA ASP A 365 -44.90 3.91 6.42
C ASP A 365 -43.56 4.29 7.08
N GLY A 366 -43.21 3.57 8.14
CA GLY A 366 -41.98 3.76 8.91
C GLY A 366 -42.06 4.82 10.01
N LEU A 367 -43.22 5.45 10.24
CA LEU A 367 -43.46 6.25 11.44
C LEU A 367 -43.72 5.31 12.62
N SER A 368 -42.93 5.42 13.68
CA SER A 368 -43.07 4.59 14.89
C SER A 368 -43.12 5.45 16.14
N ALA A 369 -43.67 4.89 17.23
CA ALA A 369 -43.71 5.57 18.53
C ALA A 369 -42.31 5.97 19.00
N ALA A 370 -41.33 5.08 18.80
CA ALA A 370 -39.93 5.35 19.13
C ALA A 370 -39.36 6.54 18.33
N THR A 371 -39.74 6.68 17.05
CA THR A 371 -39.34 7.80 16.21
C THR A 371 -39.91 9.13 16.76
N ILE A 372 -41.19 9.16 17.12
CA ILE A 372 -41.83 10.35 17.71
C ILE A 372 -41.18 10.71 19.05
N THR A 373 -40.95 9.72 19.92
CA THR A 373 -40.25 9.90 21.19
C THR A 373 -38.82 10.44 20.99
N ALA A 374 -38.12 9.96 19.95
CA ALA A 374 -36.78 10.44 19.63
C ALA A 374 -36.78 11.91 19.18
N TRP A 375 -37.81 12.37 18.46
CA TRP A 375 -37.98 13.79 18.11
C TRP A 375 -38.25 14.65 19.33
N ILE A 376 -39.24 14.28 20.16
CA ILE A 376 -39.61 15.01 21.38
C ILE A 376 -38.38 15.21 22.27
N ASN A 377 -37.60 14.15 22.49
CA ASN A 377 -36.40 14.17 23.32
C ASN A 377 -35.18 14.79 22.63
N GLY A 378 -35.31 15.32 21.40
CA GLY A 378 -34.20 15.92 20.65
C GLY A 378 -33.09 14.95 20.24
N ARG A 379 -33.34 13.63 20.30
CA ARG A 379 -32.37 12.59 19.89
C ARG A 379 -32.24 12.48 18.37
N VAL A 380 -33.27 12.88 17.63
CA VAL A 380 -33.27 12.91 16.16
C VAL A 380 -33.67 14.32 15.70
N GLY A 381 -32.80 14.97 14.93
CA GLY A 381 -32.99 16.35 14.48
C GLY A 381 -33.78 16.51 13.16
N THR A 382 -34.20 15.43 12.51
CA THR A 382 -34.95 15.49 11.25
C THR A 382 -36.08 14.46 11.17
N ALA A 383 -37.22 14.85 10.60
CA ALA A 383 -38.41 14.04 10.38
C ALA A 383 -38.79 14.06 8.90
N ARG A 384 -39.42 13.02 8.34
CA ARG A 384 -40.03 13.17 7.01
C ARG A 384 -41.16 14.20 7.08
N LYS A 385 -41.34 15.00 6.03
CA LYS A 385 -42.28 16.11 6.02
C LYS A 385 -43.71 15.60 6.15
N ASP A 386 -44.07 14.55 5.42
CA ASP A 386 -45.34 13.84 5.56
C ASP A 386 -45.63 13.39 7.00
N TYR A 387 -44.61 12.97 7.77
CA TYR A 387 -44.78 12.62 9.19
C TYR A 387 -45.20 13.81 10.07
N LEU A 388 -44.81 15.03 9.71
CA LEU A 388 -45.20 16.24 10.43
C LEU A 388 -46.51 16.84 9.92
N VAL A 389 -46.95 16.41 8.74
CA VAL A 389 -48.23 16.79 8.14
C VAL A 389 -49.37 15.88 8.59
N VAL A 390 -49.07 14.77 9.29
CA VAL A 390 -50.07 13.91 9.95
C VAL A 390 -50.99 14.82 10.77
N LYS A 391 -52.16 15.09 10.20
CA LYS A 391 -53.14 15.97 10.80
C LYS A 391 -53.58 15.25 12.06
N ILE A 392 -53.35 15.84 13.22
CA ILE A 392 -54.05 15.45 14.45
C ILE A 392 -55.54 15.75 14.21
N LYS A 393 -56.22 14.86 13.48
CA LYS A 393 -57.65 14.90 13.22
C LYS A 393 -58.31 14.25 14.42
N ARG A 394 -58.97 15.08 15.22
CA ARG A 394 -60.02 14.73 16.19
C ARG A 394 -59.65 13.62 17.18
N VAL A 395 -59.06 14.03 18.29
CA VAL A 395 -59.55 13.54 19.58
C VAL A 395 -60.32 14.70 20.20
N SER A 396 -61.61 14.82 19.84
CA SER A 396 -62.54 15.60 20.66
C SER A 396 -62.97 14.70 21.80
N PRO A 397 -62.58 14.95 23.06
CA PRO A 397 -63.33 14.43 24.17
C PRO A 397 -64.65 15.22 24.17
N SER A 398 -65.72 14.58 23.70
CA SER A 398 -67.12 14.98 23.94
C SER A 398 -67.37 16.49 24.14
N GLY A 399 -67.66 17.20 23.04
CA GLY A 399 -68.41 18.46 23.05
C GLY A 399 -67.66 19.74 23.42
N SER A 400 -66.96 20.35 22.46
CA SER A 400 -66.89 21.81 22.26
C SER A 400 -66.07 22.14 20.99
N ALA A 401 -66.30 23.33 20.44
CA ALA A 401 -66.13 23.80 19.06
C ALA A 401 -64.77 23.63 18.34
N ASP A 402 -64.91 23.64 17.01
CA ASP A 402 -63.94 23.63 15.91
C ASP A 402 -62.49 24.10 16.17
N PHE A 403 -61.54 23.24 15.79
CA PHE A 403 -60.13 23.60 15.60
C PHE A 403 -59.70 23.30 14.15
N ARG A 404 -59.74 24.33 13.29
CA ARG A 404 -59.20 24.28 11.91
C ARG A 404 -57.89 25.06 11.71
N HIS A 405 -57.34 25.75 12.71
CA HIS A 405 -56.32 26.79 12.47
C HIS A 405 -54.85 26.47 12.80
N ALA A 406 -54.50 25.43 13.57
CA ALA A 406 -53.14 25.36 14.13
C ALA A 406 -52.01 24.87 13.17
N PHE A 407 -52.32 24.26 12.02
CA PHE A 407 -51.29 23.73 11.11
C PHE A 407 -51.25 24.41 9.73
N ALA A 408 -52.19 25.31 9.43
CA ALA A 408 -52.19 26.03 8.16
C ALA A 408 -51.16 27.19 8.14
N ASP A 409 -50.89 27.81 9.29
CA ASP A 409 -50.00 28.99 9.39
C ASP A 409 -48.50 28.65 9.44
N ALA A 410 -48.13 27.37 9.55
CA ALA A 410 -46.75 26.93 9.35
C ALA A 410 -46.37 26.78 7.86
N ARG A 411 -47.26 27.16 6.93
CA ARG A 411 -46.89 27.38 5.52
C ARG A 411 -46.02 28.64 5.42
N VAL A 412 -44.71 28.43 5.51
CA VAL A 412 -43.71 29.05 4.64
C VAL A 412 -43.71 30.60 4.67
N SER A 413 -43.03 31.18 5.65
CA SER A 413 -42.11 32.29 5.33
C SER A 413 -40.93 31.68 4.58
N SER A 414 -41.01 31.61 3.25
CA SER A 414 -39.84 31.36 2.40
C SER A 414 -39.15 32.70 2.15
N VAL A 415 -38.02 32.89 2.83
CA VAL A 415 -36.90 33.68 2.32
C VAL A 415 -35.81 32.70 1.93
#